data_AF-A0A9P1KIM7-F1
#
_entry.id   AF-A0A9P1KIM7-F1
#
_cell.length_a   1.000
_cell.length_b   1.000
_cell.length_c   1.000
_cell.angle_alpha   90.00
_cell.angle_beta   90.00
_cell.angle_gamma   90.00
#
_symmetry.space_group_name_H-M   'P 1'
#
loop_
_entity.id
_entity.type
_entity.pdbx_description
1 polymer ?
#
loop_
_entity_poly.entity_id
_entity_poly.type
_entity_poly.pdbx_seq_one_letter_code
_entity_poly.pdbx_strand_id
1 'polypeptide(L)'
;MKSHPDKAILDELFPYIQQYQALATKHGINDIFQDNGGKLLQVILVTGLQIIPGREGNDAKDADGNEFELKSVNIALTKSFSTHHHINPRIIDKYRQVDWIFAVYRGINLLYIYKLTSSDLEYFYRKWEEKWYSKGGKDINNP
;
A
#
# COMPACT_ATOMS: atom_id res chain seq x y z
N MET A 1 12.46 -27.88 -25.61
CA MET A 1 13.33 -27.60 -24.43
C MET A 1 12.93 -28.56 -23.32
N LYS A 2 13.88 -29.04 -22.51
CA LYS A 2 13.59 -29.89 -21.34
C LYS A 2 13.30 -29.00 -20.12
N SER A 3 12.30 -29.34 -19.32
CA SER A 3 11.97 -28.61 -18.09
C SER A 3 13.08 -28.72 -17.04
N HIS A 4 13.23 -27.68 -16.22
CA HIS A 4 14.12 -27.67 -15.06
C HIS A 4 13.64 -28.69 -14.00
N PRO A 5 14.54 -29.39 -13.27
CA PRO A 5 14.16 -30.35 -12.23
C PRO A 5 13.20 -29.78 -11.17
N ASP A 6 13.40 -28.54 -10.75
CA ASP A 6 12.56 -27.87 -9.73
C ASP A 6 11.11 -27.60 -10.17
N LYS A 7 10.75 -27.89 -11.43
CA LYS A 7 9.35 -27.83 -11.86
C LYS A 7 8.45 -28.76 -11.03
N ALA A 8 8.98 -29.90 -10.59
CA ALA A 8 8.25 -30.80 -9.69
C ALA A 8 7.93 -30.13 -8.35
N ILE A 9 8.90 -29.40 -7.77
CA ILE A 9 8.70 -28.65 -6.52
C ILE A 9 7.64 -27.56 -6.72
N LEU A 10 7.68 -26.83 -7.84
CA LEU A 10 6.65 -25.84 -8.15
C LEU A 10 5.26 -26.48 -8.22
N ASP A 11 5.12 -27.63 -8.88
CA ASP A 11 3.84 -28.34 -9.01
C ASP A 11 3.28 -28.79 -7.67
N GLU A 12 4.14 -29.19 -6.73
CA GLU A 12 3.74 -29.53 -5.36
C GLU A 12 3.26 -28.31 -4.56
N LEU A 13 3.89 -27.14 -4.77
CA LEU A 13 3.56 -25.90 -4.06
C LEU A 13 2.33 -25.18 -4.66
N PHE A 14 2.10 -25.32 -5.97
CA PHE A 14 1.15 -24.49 -6.70
C PHE A 14 -0.30 -24.57 -6.20
N PRO A 15 -0.83 -25.72 -5.75
CA PRO A 15 -2.18 -25.79 -5.18
C PRO A 15 -2.39 -24.86 -3.99
N TYR A 16 -1.37 -24.65 -3.15
CA TYR A 16 -1.43 -23.72 -2.01
C TYR A 16 -1.39 -22.26 -2.46
N ILE A 17 -0.61 -21.96 -3.50
CA ILE A 17 -0.56 -20.64 -4.13
C ILE A 17 -1.93 -20.29 -4.74
N GLN A 18 -2.59 -21.25 -5.39
CA GLN A 18 -3.94 -21.07 -5.93
C GLN A 18 -4.98 -20.80 -4.84
N GLN A 19 -4.89 -21.50 -3.70
CA GLN A 19 -5.75 -21.21 -2.54
C GLN A 19 -5.51 -19.81 -1.99
N TYR A 20 -4.25 -19.37 -1.91
CA TYR A 20 -3.91 -18.01 -1.47
C TYR A 20 -4.44 -16.94 -2.43
N GLN A 21 -4.32 -17.17 -3.74
CA GLN A 21 -4.93 -16.31 -4.76
C GLN A 21 -6.46 -16.28 -4.65
N ALA A 22 -7.11 -17.42 -4.44
CA ALA A 22 -8.56 -17.47 -4.29
C ALA A 22 -9.04 -16.67 -3.07
N LEU A 23 -8.30 -16.75 -1.95
CA LEU A 23 -8.54 -15.91 -0.78
C LEU A 23 -8.34 -14.43 -1.13
N ALA A 24 -7.27 -14.07 -1.82
CA ALA A 24 -6.99 -12.70 -2.25
C ALA A 24 -8.13 -12.12 -3.11
N THR A 25 -8.61 -12.90 -4.09
CA THR A 25 -9.70 -12.50 -4.98
C THR A 25 -11.01 -12.25 -4.23
N LYS A 26 -11.31 -13.05 -3.20
CA LYS A 26 -12.48 -12.80 -2.33
C LYS A 26 -12.43 -11.42 -1.65
N HIS A 27 -11.23 -10.90 -1.43
CA HIS A 27 -11.00 -9.60 -0.80
C HIS A 27 -10.64 -8.48 -1.81
N GLY A 28 -10.94 -8.68 -3.09
CA GLY A 28 -10.76 -7.65 -4.13
C GLY A 28 -9.34 -7.52 -4.68
N ILE A 29 -8.46 -8.48 -4.40
CA ILE A 29 -7.08 -8.50 -4.92
C ILE A 29 -7.02 -9.45 -6.13
N ASN A 30 -6.79 -8.88 -7.31
CA ASN A 30 -6.84 -9.63 -8.57
C ASN A 30 -5.64 -10.54 -8.79
N ASP A 31 -4.44 -10.12 -8.36
CA ASP A 31 -3.19 -10.87 -8.57
C ASP A 31 -2.27 -10.72 -7.35
N ILE A 32 -1.94 -11.83 -6.70
CA ILE A 32 -1.03 -11.84 -5.53
C ILE A 32 0.43 -11.53 -5.89
N PHE A 33 0.82 -11.69 -7.16
CA PHE A 33 2.18 -11.51 -7.66
C PHE A 33 2.43 -10.14 -8.27
N GLN A 34 1.41 -9.29 -8.43
CA GLN A 34 1.56 -7.91 -8.89
C GLN A 34 1.24 -6.91 -7.78
N ASP A 35 1.86 -5.72 -7.85
CA ASP A 35 1.56 -4.57 -7.00
C ASP A 35 1.49 -4.87 -5.50
N ASN A 36 2.32 -5.81 -5.02
CA ASN A 36 2.32 -6.32 -3.65
C ASN A 36 1.00 -6.97 -3.20
N GLY A 37 0.16 -7.50 -4.11
CA GLY A 37 -1.16 -8.07 -3.79
C GLY A 37 -1.13 -9.12 -2.68
N GLY A 38 -0.19 -10.06 -2.73
CA GLY A 38 -0.02 -11.07 -1.68
C GLY A 38 0.41 -10.49 -0.32
N LYS A 39 1.02 -9.31 -0.29
CA LYS A 39 1.33 -8.59 0.95
C LYS A 39 0.13 -7.79 1.44
N LEU A 40 -0.57 -7.10 0.54
CA LEU A 40 -1.78 -6.34 0.84
C LEU A 40 -2.84 -7.22 1.50
N LEU A 41 -3.01 -8.48 1.03
CA LEU A 41 -3.90 -9.45 1.67
C LEU A 41 -3.61 -9.63 3.17
N GLN A 42 -2.33 -9.66 3.56
CA GLN A 42 -1.95 -9.78 4.97
C GLN A 42 -2.42 -8.56 5.78
N VAL A 43 -2.30 -7.34 5.23
CA VAL A 43 -2.74 -6.12 5.93
C VAL A 43 -4.23 -6.17 6.20
N ILE A 44 -5.02 -6.38 5.15
CA ILE A 44 -6.49 -6.29 5.26
C ILE A 44 -7.08 -7.39 6.14
N LEU A 45 -6.47 -8.58 6.17
CA LEU A 45 -6.91 -9.66 7.06
C LEU A 45 -6.54 -9.40 8.53
N VAL A 46 -5.43 -8.69 8.79
CA VAL A 46 -5.03 -8.32 10.16
C VAL A 46 -5.84 -7.14 10.69
N THR A 47 -6.13 -6.14 9.85
CA THR A 47 -6.82 -4.91 10.27
C THR A 47 -8.33 -4.97 10.14
N GLY A 48 -8.87 -5.92 9.37
CA GLY A 48 -10.29 -5.98 9.03
C GLY A 48 -10.73 -4.93 7.99
N LEU A 49 -9.78 -4.24 7.36
CA LEU A 49 -10.07 -3.24 6.31
C LEU A 49 -10.58 -3.91 5.03
N GLN A 50 -11.37 -3.15 4.26
CA GLN A 50 -11.88 -3.54 2.95
C GLN A 50 -11.30 -2.63 1.88
N ILE A 51 -10.76 -3.20 0.80
CA ILE A 51 -10.22 -2.43 -0.33
C ILE A 51 -11.35 -1.67 -1.01
N ILE A 52 -11.12 -0.39 -1.30
CA ILE A 52 -12.02 0.42 -2.12
C ILE A 52 -11.63 0.22 -3.60
N PRO A 53 -12.55 -0.24 -4.46
CA PRO A 53 -12.25 -0.42 -5.88
C PRO A 53 -12.05 0.93 -6.57
N GLY A 54 -10.95 1.07 -7.32
CA GLY A 54 -10.65 2.27 -8.10
C GLY A 54 -9.20 2.72 -7.93
N ARG A 55 -8.71 3.53 -8.89
CA ARG A 55 -7.38 4.16 -8.78
C ARG A 55 -7.45 5.59 -8.24
N GLU A 56 -8.65 6.17 -8.19
CA GLU A 56 -8.87 7.54 -7.77
C GLU A 56 -9.64 7.54 -6.44
N GLY A 57 -8.93 7.77 -5.33
CA GLY A 57 -9.54 7.77 -4.00
C GLY A 57 -8.59 7.25 -2.94
N ASN A 58 -9.13 7.05 -1.75
CA ASN A 58 -8.45 6.40 -0.64
C ASN A 58 -8.43 4.88 -0.87
N ASP A 59 -7.50 4.17 -0.25
CA ASP A 59 -7.19 2.79 -0.61
C ASP A 59 -8.12 1.75 0.05
N ALA A 60 -8.58 2.04 1.26
CA ALA A 60 -9.43 1.11 2.02
C ALA A 60 -10.37 1.81 2.99
N LYS A 61 -11.34 1.06 3.50
CA LYS A 61 -12.26 1.49 4.56
C LYS A 61 -12.43 0.44 5.65
N ASP A 62 -12.76 0.88 6.86
CA ASP A 62 -13.16 -0.01 7.95
C ASP A 62 -14.67 -0.33 7.94
N ALA A 63 -15.14 -1.06 8.95
CA ALA A 63 -16.53 -1.46 9.09
C ALA A 63 -17.48 -0.29 9.42
N ASP A 64 -16.95 0.79 10.01
CA ASP A 64 -17.69 2.02 10.33
C ASP A 64 -17.75 2.99 9.14
N GLY A 65 -17.01 2.68 8.07
CA GLY A 65 -16.95 3.47 6.84
C GLY A 65 -15.88 4.55 6.84
N ASN A 66 -14.97 4.57 7.82
CA ASN A 66 -13.83 5.48 7.77
C ASN A 66 -12.88 5.03 6.67
N GLU A 67 -12.41 5.97 5.86
CA GLU A 67 -11.48 5.70 4.75
C GLU A 67 -10.02 5.96 5.17
N PHE A 68 -9.09 5.24 4.53
CA PHE A 68 -7.67 5.24 4.85
C PHE A 68 -6.82 5.24 3.59
N GLU A 69 -5.70 5.96 3.64
CA GLU A 69 -4.59 5.75 2.71
C GLU A 69 -3.71 4.59 3.22
N LEU A 70 -3.26 3.72 2.33
CA LEU A 70 -2.39 2.57 2.62
C LEU A 70 -1.04 2.74 1.95
N LYS A 71 0.03 2.71 2.76
CA LYS A 71 1.41 2.60 2.25
C LYS A 71 2.10 1.38 2.82
N SER A 72 3.00 0.80 2.03
CA SER A 72 3.83 -0.31 2.48
C SER A 72 5.30 -0.08 2.12
N VAL A 73 6.18 -0.67 2.93
CA VAL A 73 7.63 -0.61 2.69
C VAL A 73 8.26 -1.97 2.95
N ASN A 74 9.22 -2.37 2.10
CA ASN A 74 10.09 -3.50 2.40
C ASN A 74 11.41 -2.98 2.95
N ILE A 75 11.63 -3.13 4.26
CA ILE A 75 12.81 -2.60 4.97
C ILE A 75 14.12 -3.28 4.59
N ALA A 76 14.06 -4.42 3.89
CA ALA A 76 15.25 -5.02 3.30
C ALA A 76 15.74 -4.26 2.05
N LEU A 77 14.90 -3.42 1.45
CA LEU A 77 15.18 -2.72 0.18
C LEU A 77 15.26 -1.20 0.35
N THR A 78 14.40 -0.61 1.19
CA THR A 78 14.36 0.85 1.40
C THR A 78 13.87 1.19 2.81
N LYS A 79 14.21 2.38 3.28
CA LYS A 79 13.79 2.91 4.58
C LYS A 79 12.67 3.96 4.48
N SER A 80 12.22 4.27 3.25
CA SER A 80 11.24 5.33 3.00
C SER A 80 9.99 4.77 2.36
N PHE A 81 8.83 5.27 2.79
CA PHE A 81 7.55 5.08 2.10
C PHE A 81 7.47 6.02 0.90
N SER A 82 6.89 5.54 -0.20
CA SER A 82 6.49 6.42 -1.31
C SER A 82 5.19 7.14 -0.96
N THR A 83 4.93 8.24 -1.67
CA THR A 83 3.72 9.06 -1.53
C THR A 83 2.99 9.14 -2.87
N HIS A 84 3.08 10.27 -3.58
CA HIS A 84 2.50 10.50 -4.91
C HIS A 84 3.53 11.13 -5.84
N HIS A 85 3.51 10.79 -7.13
CA HIS A 85 4.44 11.34 -8.13
C HIS A 85 4.19 12.81 -8.51
N HIS A 86 3.12 13.40 -7.99
CA HIS A 86 2.59 14.71 -8.39
C HIS A 86 2.02 15.47 -7.19
N ILE A 87 2.71 15.44 -6.04
CA ILE A 87 2.22 16.11 -4.83
C ILE A 87 2.01 17.61 -5.11
N ASN A 88 0.80 18.08 -4.82
CA ASN A 88 0.33 19.46 -4.96
C ASN A 88 -0.74 19.75 -3.89
N PRO A 89 -1.16 21.01 -3.66
CA PRO A 89 -2.09 21.36 -2.60
C PRO A 89 -3.39 20.56 -2.61
N ARG A 90 -3.95 20.26 -3.79
CA ARG A 90 -5.18 19.45 -3.93
C ARG A 90 -5.02 18.03 -3.38
N ILE A 91 -3.87 17.40 -3.61
CA ILE A 91 -3.59 16.06 -3.07
C ILE A 91 -3.34 16.13 -1.56
N ILE A 92 -2.64 17.16 -1.09
CA ILE A 92 -2.36 17.36 0.33
C ILE A 92 -3.67 17.57 1.11
N ASP A 93 -4.60 18.36 0.57
CA ASP A 93 -5.91 18.57 1.19
C ASP A 93 -6.71 17.27 1.32
N LYS A 94 -6.62 16.37 0.33
CA LYS A 94 -7.21 15.03 0.42
C LYS A 94 -6.54 14.20 1.52
N TYR A 95 -5.21 14.20 1.58
CA TYR A 95 -4.46 13.45 2.58
C TYR A 95 -4.72 13.89 4.02
N ARG A 96 -5.11 15.15 4.23
CA ARG A 96 -5.54 15.65 5.55
C ARG A 96 -6.89 15.12 6.02
N GLN A 97 -7.73 14.59 5.13
CA GLN A 97 -9.08 14.11 5.47
C GLN A 97 -9.11 12.68 5.99
N VAL A 98 -8.01 11.94 5.89
CA VAL A 98 -7.95 10.51 6.22
C VAL A 98 -6.73 10.17 7.06
N ASP A 99 -6.89 9.11 7.86
CA ASP A 99 -5.77 8.48 8.55
C ASP A 99 -5.00 7.56 7.59
N TRP A 100 -3.73 7.33 7.90
CA TRP A 100 -2.85 6.50 7.08
C TRP A 100 -2.48 5.22 7.81
N ILE A 101 -2.47 4.13 7.04
CA ILE A 101 -2.00 2.82 7.48
C ILE A 101 -0.66 2.52 6.80
N PHE A 102 0.37 2.34 7.61
CA PHE A 102 1.73 2.03 7.17
C PHE A 102 2.09 0.59 7.51
N ALA A 103 2.22 -0.26 6.49
CA ALA A 103 2.61 -1.65 6.63
C ALA A 103 4.11 -1.84 6.38
N VAL A 104 4.81 -2.43 7.35
CA VAL A 104 6.26 -2.65 7.31
C VAL A 104 6.54 -4.12 7.06
N TYR A 105 7.26 -4.43 5.98
CA TYR A 105 7.61 -5.79 5.58
C TYR A 105 9.12 -6.02 5.58
N ARG A 106 9.54 -7.27 5.78
CA ARG A 106 10.86 -7.77 5.37
C ARG A 106 10.66 -8.94 4.41
N GLY A 107 11.00 -8.73 3.13
CA GLY A 107 10.67 -9.69 2.08
C GLY A 107 9.15 -9.75 1.85
N ILE A 108 8.54 -10.91 2.09
CA ILE A 108 7.09 -11.13 2.02
C ILE A 108 6.40 -11.13 3.40
N ASN A 109 7.16 -11.05 4.48
CA ASN A 109 6.64 -11.16 5.84
C ASN A 109 6.25 -9.78 6.38
N LEU A 110 4.99 -9.62 6.76
CA LEU A 110 4.50 -8.45 7.50
C LEU A 110 5.10 -8.45 8.91
N LEU A 111 5.72 -7.33 9.30
CA LEU A 111 6.34 -7.15 10.61
C LEU A 111 5.47 -6.28 11.53
N TYR A 112 5.07 -5.12 11.04
CA TYR A 112 4.32 -4.13 11.81
C TYR A 112 3.30 -3.41 10.94
N ILE A 113 2.23 -2.96 11.58
CA ILE A 113 1.28 -2.01 11.01
C ILE A 113 1.19 -0.83 11.96
N TYR A 114 1.36 0.38 11.44
CA TYR A 114 1.16 1.62 12.18
C TYR A 114 -0.03 2.37 11.59
N LYS A 115 -0.84 2.98 12.46
CA LYS A 115 -1.87 3.94 12.08
C LYS A 115 -1.39 5.32 12.52
N LEU A 116 -1.34 6.27 11.58
CA LEU A 116 -1.03 7.67 11.85
C LEU A 116 -2.24 8.53 11.47
N THR A 117 -2.57 9.48 12.33
CA THR A 117 -3.63 10.45 12.07
C THR A 117 -3.17 11.57 11.15
N SER A 118 -4.10 12.36 10.63
CA SER A 118 -3.76 13.58 9.87
C SER A 118 -2.88 14.53 10.67
N SER A 119 -3.10 14.66 11.99
CA SER A 119 -2.26 15.47 12.87
C SER A 119 -0.82 14.93 13.00
N ASP A 120 -0.63 13.62 13.01
CA ASP A 120 0.70 13.01 13.08
C ASP A 120 1.53 13.30 11.81
N LEU A 121 0.86 13.49 10.66
CA LEU A 121 1.47 13.72 9.36
C LEU A 121 1.56 15.20 8.96
N GLU A 122 0.96 16.12 9.72
CA GLU A 122 0.86 17.55 9.37
C GLU A 122 2.24 18.21 9.14
N TYR A 123 3.28 17.76 9.84
CA TYR A 123 4.66 18.20 9.59
C TYR A 123 5.07 18.02 8.13
N PHE A 124 4.76 16.87 7.53
CA PHE A 124 5.10 16.57 6.14
C PHE A 124 4.23 17.38 5.17
N TYR A 125 2.94 17.51 5.46
CA TYR A 125 2.00 18.27 4.63
C TYR A 125 2.44 19.72 4.46
N ARG A 126 2.71 20.42 5.58
CA ARG A 126 3.21 21.80 5.53
C ARG A 126 4.53 21.92 4.78
N LYS A 127 5.47 21.00 5.04
CA LYS A 127 6.76 20.98 4.36
C LYS A 127 6.62 20.82 2.84
N TRP A 128 5.66 20.03 2.38
CA TRP A 128 5.40 19.86 0.95
C TRP A 128 4.70 21.07 0.35
N GLU A 129 3.72 21.67 1.03
CA GLU A 129 3.09 22.91 0.56
C GLU A 129 4.10 24.05 0.42
N GLU A 130 4.90 24.30 1.46
CA GLU A 130 5.96 25.33 1.44
C GLU A 130 6.95 25.08 0.29
N LYS A 131 7.32 23.81 0.04
CA LYS A 131 8.17 23.43 -1.09
C LYS A 131 7.50 23.63 -2.45
N TRP A 132 6.20 23.37 -2.57
CA TRP A 132 5.45 23.55 -3.81
C TRP A 132 5.34 25.04 -4.18
N TYR A 133 4.98 25.89 -3.21
CA TYR A 133 4.92 27.34 -3.40
C TYR A 133 6.29 27.97 -3.67
N SER A 134 7.33 27.59 -2.93
CA SER A 134 8.69 28.11 -3.15
C SER A 134 9.28 27.74 -4.52
N LYS A 135 8.76 26.68 -5.16
CA LYS A 135 9.12 26.29 -6.53
C LYS A 135 8.19 26.85 -7.61
N GLY A 136 7.35 27.82 -7.28
CA GLY A 136 6.47 28.49 -8.23
C GLY A 136 5.31 27.62 -8.71
N GLY A 137 4.80 26.73 -7.86
CA GLY A 137 3.66 25.87 -8.18
C GLY A 137 4.00 24.59 -8.94
N LYS A 138 5.24 24.10 -8.78
CA LYS A 138 5.69 22.87 -9.43
C LYS A 138 5.46 21.65 -8.53
N ASP A 139 4.75 20.67 -9.08
CA ASP A 139 4.49 19.39 -8.44
C ASP A 139 5.76 18.70 -7.91
N ILE A 140 5.63 18.06 -6.76
CA ILE A 140 6.73 17.38 -6.07
C ILE A 140 6.64 15.88 -6.37
N ASN A 141 7.70 15.33 -6.97
CA ASN A 141 7.74 13.92 -7.35
C ASN A 141 8.16 13.03 -6.18
N ASN A 142 7.22 12.26 -5.65
CA ASN A 142 7.42 11.21 -4.65
C ASN A 142 8.35 11.63 -3.49
N PRO A 143 8.01 12.73 -2.78
CA PRO A 143 8.82 13.23 -1.67
C PRO A 143 8.84 12.30 -0.46
#